data_AF-A0A852ZCF5-F1
#
_entry.id   AF-A0A852ZCF5-F1
#
_cell.length_a   1.000
_cell.length_b   1.000
_cell.length_c   1.000
_cell.angle_alpha   90.00
_cell.angle_beta   90.00
_cell.angle_gamma   90.00
#
_symmetry.space_group_name_H-M   'P 1'
#
loop_
_entity.id
_entity.type
_entity.pdbx_description
1 polymer ?
#
loop_
_entity_poly.entity_id
_entity_poly.type
_entity_poly.pdbx_seq_one_letter_code
_entity_poly.pdbx_strand_id
1 'polypeptide(L)'
;MTAMTESRPDRPRTRPRRSLLALRIAALLTCAALFLQPVLAGSYLSGDVGALGTHEANARVVTALAFGQLLTTVLYVWQGGGRWWPAAAPAALLVAVVTQVFLGYHHTLLVHVPLGVGLVLSQILFTCWLLGPRAREARVRREHR
;
A
#
# COMPACT_ATOMS: atom_id res chain seq x y z
N MET A 1 -13.39 -45.14 36.02
CA MET A 1 -13.64 -44.94 34.58
C MET A 1 -12.86 -43.69 34.16
N THR A 2 -11.91 -43.90 33.26
CA THR A 2 -10.71 -43.07 33.01
C THR A 2 -11.04 -41.77 32.29
N ALA A 3 -10.72 -40.64 32.91
CA ALA A 3 -10.67 -39.34 32.24
C ALA A 3 -9.31 -39.21 31.54
N MET A 4 -9.24 -39.59 30.26
CA MET A 4 -8.18 -39.18 29.34
C MET A 4 -8.83 -38.37 28.24
N THR A 5 -8.73 -37.05 28.33
CA THR A 5 -8.72 -36.21 27.13
C THR A 5 -7.40 -35.48 27.14
N GLU A 6 -6.47 -36.13 26.48
CA GLU A 6 -5.13 -35.65 26.19
C GLU A 6 -5.20 -34.34 25.38
N SER A 7 -4.27 -33.47 25.71
CA SER A 7 -4.22 -32.05 25.36
C SER A 7 -4.06 -31.81 23.86
N ARG A 8 -4.91 -30.96 23.29
CA ARG A 8 -4.66 -30.36 21.98
C ARG A 8 -3.51 -29.36 22.15
N PRO A 9 -2.35 -29.51 21.48
CA PRO A 9 -1.34 -28.47 21.50
C PRO A 9 -1.96 -27.22 20.86
N ASP A 10 -2.13 -26.18 21.66
CA ASP A 10 -2.61 -24.89 21.19
C ASP A 10 -1.52 -24.33 20.27
N ARG A 11 -1.72 -24.46 18.95
CA ARG A 11 -0.76 -23.97 17.95
C ARG A 11 -0.51 -22.50 18.26
N PRO A 12 0.74 -22.03 18.38
CA PRO A 12 1.00 -20.62 18.68
C PRO A 12 0.38 -19.74 17.59
N ARG A 13 -0.78 -19.12 17.89
CA ARG A 13 -1.49 -18.14 17.05
C ARG A 13 -0.73 -16.82 17.01
N THR A 14 0.55 -16.86 16.67
CA THR A 14 1.33 -15.65 16.50
C THR A 14 1.20 -15.18 15.05
N ARG A 15 0.94 -13.87 14.86
CA ARG A 15 1.44 -13.00 13.77
C ARG A 15 0.49 -12.09 12.98
N PRO A 16 -0.82 -11.88 13.28
CA PRO A 16 -1.57 -10.78 12.66
C PRO A 16 -0.92 -9.40 12.89
N ARG A 17 -0.21 -9.23 14.01
CA ARG A 17 0.48 -7.98 14.38
C ARG A 17 1.70 -7.68 13.50
N ARG A 18 2.47 -8.71 13.10
CA ARG A 18 3.71 -8.52 12.32
C ARG A 18 3.42 -8.22 10.86
N SER A 19 2.49 -8.96 10.25
CA SER A 19 2.06 -8.69 8.87
C SER A 19 1.35 -7.35 8.75
N LEU A 20 0.54 -6.97 9.73
CA LEU A 20 -0.04 -5.63 9.78
C LEU A 20 1.01 -4.52 9.92
N LEU A 21 2.04 -4.72 10.75
CA LEU A 21 3.15 -3.77 10.87
C LEU A 21 3.90 -3.63 9.54
N ALA A 22 4.22 -4.75 8.89
CA ALA A 22 4.87 -4.74 7.58
C ALA A 22 4.05 -3.99 6.53
N LEU A 23 2.73 -4.22 6.49
CA LEU A 23 1.82 -3.49 5.60
C LEU A 23 1.80 -1.99 5.90
N ARG A 24 1.78 -1.59 7.18
CA ARG A 24 1.82 -0.17 7.57
C ARG A 24 3.11 0.52 7.14
N ILE A 25 4.26 -0.15 7.33
CA ILE A 25 5.55 0.36 6.89
C ILE A 25 5.57 0.50 5.37
N ALA A 26 5.13 -0.52 4.63
CA ALA A 26 5.05 -0.47 3.18
C ALA A 26 4.13 0.66 2.68
N ALA A 27 2.98 0.85 3.33
CA ALA A 27 2.05 1.92 3.00
C ALA A 27 2.63 3.32 3.22
N LEU A 28 3.30 3.53 4.35
CA LEU A 28 3.98 4.79 4.67
C LEU A 28 5.10 5.11 3.67
N LEU A 29 5.96 4.12 3.37
CA LEU A 29 7.04 4.30 2.39
C LEU A 29 6.49 4.61 0.99
N THR A 30 5.48 3.87 0.55
CA THR A 30 4.81 4.09 -0.74
C THR A 30 4.17 5.48 -0.79
N CYS A 31 3.51 5.90 0.30
CA CYS A 31 2.90 7.22 0.43
C CYS A 31 3.93 8.33 0.34
N ALA A 32 5.05 8.22 1.06
CA ALA A 32 6.12 9.21 1.03
C ALA A 32 6.76 9.32 -0.36
N ALA A 33 7.02 8.17 -1.01
CA ALA A 33 7.59 8.14 -2.35
C ALA A 33 6.64 8.75 -3.40
N LEU A 34 5.34 8.43 -3.35
CA LEU A 34 4.34 9.05 -4.22
C LEU A 34 4.19 10.54 -3.96
N PHE A 35 4.25 10.99 -2.71
CA PHE A 35 4.18 12.42 -2.39
C PHE A 35 5.37 13.20 -2.98
N LEU A 36 6.53 12.57 -3.12
CA LEU A 36 7.71 13.18 -3.71
C LEU A 36 7.61 13.33 -5.25
N GLN A 37 6.85 12.48 -5.94
CA GLN A 37 6.65 12.53 -7.40
C GLN A 37 6.25 13.92 -7.94
N PRO A 38 5.19 14.58 -7.44
CA PRO A 38 4.78 15.90 -7.93
C PRO A 38 5.80 17.00 -7.60
N VAL A 39 6.59 16.86 -6.54
CA VAL A 39 7.69 17.82 -6.25
C VAL A 39 8.75 17.71 -7.34
N LEU A 40 9.19 16.50 -7.67
CA LEU A 40 10.20 16.27 -8.72
C LEU A 40 9.69 16.67 -10.11
N ALA A 41 8.43 16.35 -10.42
CA ALA A 41 7.80 16.78 -11.67
C ALA A 41 7.67 18.31 -11.73
N GLY A 42 7.27 18.95 -10.63
CA GLY A 42 7.18 20.40 -10.53
C GLY A 42 8.53 21.10 -10.71
N SER A 43 9.61 20.55 -10.13
CA SER A 43 10.97 21.05 -10.34
C SER A 43 11.37 20.98 -11.81
N TYR A 44 11.09 19.86 -12.48
CA TYR A 44 11.34 19.72 -13.92
C TYR A 44 10.57 20.74 -14.75
N LEU A 45 9.27 20.89 -14.49
CA LEU A 45 8.42 21.88 -15.16
C LEU A 45 8.83 23.33 -14.87
N SER A 46 9.55 23.57 -13.78
CA SER A 46 10.10 24.87 -13.40
C SER A 46 11.49 25.15 -14.01
N GLY A 47 12.03 24.24 -14.82
CA GLY A 47 13.28 24.42 -15.57
C GLY A 47 14.46 23.59 -15.08
N ASP A 48 14.34 22.83 -13.99
CA ASP A 48 15.39 21.90 -13.56
C ASP A 48 15.34 20.61 -14.39
N VAL A 49 16.04 20.60 -15.52
CA VAL A 49 16.09 19.44 -16.43
C VAL A 49 16.66 18.18 -15.76
N GLY A 50 17.50 18.31 -14.72
CA GLY A 50 18.03 17.18 -13.96
C GLY A 50 16.97 16.48 -13.09
N ALA A 51 15.92 17.22 -12.70
CA ALA A 51 14.81 16.66 -11.93
C ALA A 51 14.03 15.60 -12.71
N LEU A 52 14.06 15.59 -14.05
CA LEU A 52 13.39 14.55 -14.85
C LEU A 52 14.00 13.16 -14.61
N GLY A 53 15.34 13.06 -14.59
CA GLY A 53 16.02 11.80 -14.28
C GLY A 53 15.75 11.35 -12.84
N THR A 54 15.68 12.30 -11.91
CA THR A 54 15.34 12.02 -10.51
C THR A 54 13.89 11.57 -10.35
N HIS A 55 12.96 12.18 -11.08
CA HIS A 55 11.55 11.81 -11.16
C HIS A 55 11.40 10.37 -11.68
N GLU A 56 12.12 10.02 -12.74
CA GLU A 56 12.14 8.67 -13.29
C GLU A 56 12.74 7.65 -12.31
N ALA A 57 13.87 7.97 -11.68
CA ALA A 57 14.47 7.12 -10.66
C ALA A 57 13.51 6.89 -9.47
N ASN A 58 12.83 7.94 -9.02
CA ASN A 58 11.79 7.84 -8.00
C ASN A 58 10.60 6.99 -8.49
N ALA A 59 10.21 7.05 -9.77
CA ALA A 59 9.12 6.24 -10.31
C ALA A 59 9.43 4.73 -10.23
N ARG A 60 10.69 4.35 -10.43
CA ARG A 60 11.16 2.96 -10.23
C ARG A 60 11.03 2.55 -8.76
N VAL A 61 11.38 3.45 -7.82
CA VAL A 61 11.22 3.22 -6.37
C VAL A 61 9.73 3.08 -6.00
N VAL A 62 8.86 3.97 -6.48
CA VAL A 62 7.41 3.90 -6.28
C VAL A 62 6.85 2.58 -6.79
N THR A 63 7.28 2.13 -7.98
CA THR A 63 6.84 0.85 -8.56
C THR A 63 7.24 -0.34 -7.68
N ALA A 64 8.49 -0.39 -7.21
CA ALA A 64 8.96 -1.43 -6.32
C ALA A 64 8.21 -1.43 -4.98
N LEU A 65 7.95 -0.25 -4.41
CA LEU A 65 7.21 -0.09 -3.17
C LEU A 65 5.73 -0.50 -3.33
N ALA A 66 5.09 -0.15 -4.45
CA ALA A 66 3.72 -0.56 -4.75
C ALA A 66 3.60 -2.09 -4.83
N PHE A 67 4.57 -2.75 -5.47
CA PHE A 67 4.66 -4.21 -5.47
C PHE A 67 4.85 -4.78 -4.05
N GLY A 68 5.74 -4.20 -3.25
CA GLY A 68 5.94 -4.58 -1.85
C GLY A 68 4.70 -4.39 -0.98
N GLN A 69 3.95 -3.30 -1.18
CA GLN A 69 2.68 -3.03 -0.50
C GLN A 69 1.62 -4.07 -0.88
N LEU A 70 1.52 -4.45 -2.16
CA LEU A 70 0.64 -5.52 -2.59
C LEU A 70 1.01 -6.85 -1.93
N LEU A 71 2.29 -7.21 -1.93
CA LEU A 71 2.78 -8.45 -1.32
C LEU A 71 2.47 -8.50 0.19
N THR A 72 2.79 -7.44 0.92
CA THR A 72 2.50 -7.36 2.37
C THR A 72 1.00 -7.38 2.65
N THR A 73 0.18 -6.80 1.77
CA THR A 73 -1.29 -6.90 1.87
C THR A 73 -1.77 -8.33 1.68
N VAL A 74 -1.27 -9.04 0.67
CA VAL A 74 -1.62 -10.45 0.41
C VAL A 74 -1.23 -11.31 1.61
N LEU A 75 -0.02 -11.12 2.15
CA LEU A 75 0.43 -11.84 3.35
C LEU A 75 -0.45 -11.54 4.57
N TYR A 76 -0.85 -10.29 4.77
CA TYR A 76 -1.76 -9.89 5.84
C TYR A 76 -3.15 -10.55 5.70
N VAL A 77 -3.73 -10.53 4.50
CA VAL A 77 -5.05 -11.14 4.23
C VAL A 77 -5.00 -12.66 4.43
N TRP A 78 -3.97 -13.31 3.90
CA TRP A 78 -3.78 -14.76 3.99
C TRP A 78 -3.60 -15.23 5.45
N GLN A 79 -2.81 -14.53 6.26
CA GLN A 79 -2.58 -14.87 7.67
C GLN A 79 -3.73 -14.47 8.60
N GLY A 80 -4.50 -13.45 8.24
CA GLY A 80 -5.55 -12.88 9.07
C GLY A 80 -6.94 -13.48 8.87
N GLY A 81 -7.14 -14.33 7.86
CA GLY A 81 -8.46 -14.84 7.48
C GLY A 81 -9.45 -13.73 7.10
N GLY A 82 -8.93 -12.57 6.67
CA GLY A 82 -9.67 -11.33 6.52
C GLY A 82 -10.41 -11.22 5.18
N ARG A 83 -11.34 -10.26 5.09
CA ARG A 83 -12.02 -9.91 3.84
C ARG A 83 -10.99 -9.56 2.76
N TRP A 84 -11.21 -10.00 1.52
CA TRP A 84 -10.29 -9.85 0.39
C TRP A 84 -10.23 -8.43 -0.19
N TRP A 85 -11.26 -7.61 0.05
CA TRP A 85 -11.37 -6.26 -0.52
C TRP A 85 -10.17 -5.32 -0.23
N PRO A 86 -9.43 -5.40 0.90
CA PRO A 86 -8.23 -4.60 1.13
C PRO A 86 -7.10 -4.91 0.15
N ALA A 87 -7.09 -6.08 -0.51
CA ALA A 87 -6.12 -6.42 -1.55
C ALA A 87 -6.41 -5.74 -2.90
N ALA A 88 -7.67 -5.32 -3.14
CA ALA A 88 -8.04 -4.66 -4.39
C ALA A 88 -7.38 -3.28 -4.52
N ALA A 89 -7.26 -2.51 -3.43
CA ALA A 89 -6.68 -1.17 -3.47
C ALA A 89 -5.17 -1.16 -3.83
N PRO A 90 -4.29 -1.96 -3.19
CA PRO A 90 -2.89 -2.09 -3.59
C PRO A 90 -2.69 -2.67 -5.00
N ALA A 91 -3.58 -3.58 -5.43
CA ALA A 91 -3.54 -4.11 -6.80
C ALA A 91 -3.87 -3.02 -7.83
N ALA A 92 -4.95 -2.26 -7.61
CA ALA A 92 -5.32 -1.12 -8.45
C ALA A 92 -4.23 -0.05 -8.47
N LEU A 93 -3.61 0.23 -7.31
CA LEU A 93 -2.46 1.13 -7.21
C LEU A 93 -1.31 0.67 -8.10
N LEU A 94 -0.89 -0.60 -8.01
CA LEU A 94 0.21 -1.13 -8.82
C LEU A 94 -0.09 -1.00 -10.31
N VAL A 95 -1.29 -1.39 -10.76
CA VAL A 95 -1.70 -1.24 -12.15
C VAL A 95 -1.62 0.22 -12.58
N ALA A 96 -2.16 1.15 -11.77
CA ALA A 96 -2.15 2.56 -12.11
C ALA A 96 -0.75 3.19 -12.10
N VAL A 97 0.17 2.73 -11.24
CA VAL A 97 1.58 3.13 -11.24
C VAL A 97 2.28 2.66 -12.52
N VAL A 98 2.03 1.42 -12.97
CA VAL A 98 2.58 0.94 -14.24
C VAL A 98 2.01 1.74 -15.42
N THR A 99 0.71 2.04 -15.41
CA THR A 99 0.08 2.94 -16.39
C THR A 99 0.70 4.33 -16.37
N GLN A 100 1.02 4.88 -15.20
CA GLN A 100 1.71 6.17 -15.06
C GLN A 100 3.07 6.17 -15.74
N VAL A 101 3.87 5.11 -15.57
CA VAL A 101 5.17 4.94 -16.23
C VAL A 101 5.00 4.97 -17.75
N PHE A 102 4.04 4.22 -18.30
CA PHE A 102 3.72 4.24 -19.72
C PHE A 102 3.33 5.65 -20.21
N LEU A 103 2.39 6.31 -19.53
CA LEU A 103 1.95 7.66 -19.88
C LEU A 103 3.09 8.70 -19.82
N GLY A 104 4.01 8.53 -18.87
CA GLY A 104 5.20 9.39 -18.71
C GLY A 104 6.14 9.27 -19.90
N TYR A 105 6.49 8.04 -20.32
CA TYR A 105 7.32 7.81 -21.51
C TYR A 105 6.65 8.23 -22.82
N HIS A 106 5.31 8.22 -22.86
CA HIS A 106 4.54 8.73 -23.99
C HIS A 106 4.23 10.23 -23.89
N HIS A 107 4.79 10.94 -22.92
CA HIS A 107 4.62 12.39 -22.73
C HIS A 107 3.14 12.83 -22.71
N THR A 108 2.23 11.95 -22.28
CA THR A 108 0.78 12.20 -22.30
C THR A 108 0.37 12.94 -21.03
N LEU A 109 0.92 14.16 -20.85
CA LEU A 109 0.83 14.93 -19.61
C LEU A 109 -0.60 15.21 -19.15
N LEU A 110 -1.51 15.43 -20.09
CA LEU A 110 -2.93 15.70 -19.82
C LEU A 110 -3.59 14.57 -19.00
N VAL A 111 -3.17 13.32 -19.19
CA VAL A 111 -3.68 12.16 -18.43
C VAL A 111 -2.73 11.81 -17.30
N HIS A 112 -1.42 11.89 -17.55
CA HIS A 112 -0.38 11.57 -16.58
C HIS A 112 -0.51 12.41 -15.31
N VAL A 113 -0.61 13.74 -15.43
CA VAL A 113 -0.62 14.64 -14.27
C VAL A 113 -1.88 14.44 -13.39
N PRO A 114 -3.12 14.47 -13.92
CA PRO A 114 -4.31 14.28 -13.07
C PRO A 114 -4.36 12.89 -12.43
N LEU A 115 -3.99 11.84 -13.17
CA LEU A 115 -3.93 10.49 -12.60
C LEU A 115 -2.87 10.39 -11.50
N GLY A 116 -1.69 10.99 -11.69
CA GLY A 116 -0.63 11.03 -10.68
C GLY A 116 -1.08 11.70 -9.38
N VAL A 117 -1.75 12.86 -9.48
CA VAL A 117 -2.37 13.54 -8.33
C VAL A 117 -3.41 12.65 -7.65
N GLY A 118 -4.27 12.00 -8.43
CA GLY A 118 -5.27 11.06 -7.92
C GLY A 118 -4.66 9.88 -7.16
N LEU A 119 -3.52 9.36 -7.60
CA LEU A 119 -2.79 8.30 -6.91
C LEU A 119 -2.20 8.77 -5.58
N VAL A 120 -1.62 9.97 -5.54
CA VAL A 120 -1.11 10.58 -4.30
C VAL A 120 -2.24 10.68 -3.27
N LEU A 121 -3.38 11.25 -3.66
CA LEU A 121 -4.54 11.38 -2.78
C LEU A 121 -5.07 10.02 -2.31
N SER A 122 -5.23 9.08 -3.24
CA SER A 122 -5.73 7.74 -2.93
C SER A 122 -4.82 7.01 -1.95
N GLN A 123 -3.51 7.11 -2.12
CA GLN A 123 -2.53 6.48 -1.23
C GLN A 123 -2.50 7.14 0.15
N ILE A 124 -2.63 8.48 0.24
CA ILE A 124 -2.76 9.19 1.52
C ILE A 124 -4.01 8.68 2.26
N LEU A 125 -5.16 8.65 1.59
CA LEU A 125 -6.42 8.18 2.17
C LEU A 125 -6.32 6.72 2.64
N PHE A 126 -5.74 5.85 1.81
CA PHE A 126 -5.49 4.45 2.16
C PHE A 126 -4.60 4.34 3.41
N THR A 127 -3.52 5.11 3.47
CA THR A 127 -2.56 5.10 4.58
C THR A 127 -3.22 5.63 5.87
N CYS A 128 -3.95 6.74 5.81
CA CYS A 128 -4.72 7.27 6.94
C CYS A 128 -5.76 6.27 7.44
N TRP A 129 -6.48 5.60 6.53
CA TRP A 129 -7.46 4.57 6.90
C TRP A 129 -6.79 3.37 7.60
N LEU A 130 -5.65 2.91 7.09
CA LEU A 130 -4.89 1.78 7.63
C LEU A 130 -4.30 2.06 9.03
N LEU A 131 -3.94 3.31 9.29
CA LEU A 131 -3.41 3.77 10.58
C LEU A 131 -4.51 4.19 11.57
N GLY A 132 -5.71 4.52 11.07
CA GLY A 132 -6.78 5.11 11.87
C GLY A 132 -7.50 4.17 12.85
N PRO A 133 -8.22 4.71 13.86
CA PRO A 133 -8.92 3.95 14.90
C PRO A 133 -10.07 3.07 14.36
N ARG A 134 -10.67 3.43 13.22
CA ARG A 134 -11.82 2.73 12.62
C ARG A 134 -11.52 1.28 12.24
N ALA A 135 -10.27 0.97 11.87
CA ALA A 135 -9.83 -0.40 11.64
C ALA A 135 -9.77 -1.24 12.94
N ARG A 136 -9.61 -0.58 14.08
CA ARG A 136 -9.55 -1.20 15.42
C ARG A 136 -10.95 -1.46 15.98
N GLU A 137 -11.89 -0.53 15.82
CA GLU A 137 -13.27 -0.64 16.30
C GLU A 137 -14.10 -1.70 15.57
N ALA A 138 -13.92 -1.84 14.25
CA ALA A 138 -14.61 -2.87 13.46
C ALA A 138 -14.27 -4.31 13.89
N ARG A 139 -13.14 -4.50 14.57
CA ARG A 139 -12.70 -5.80 15.11
C ARG A 139 -13.33 -6.09 16.48
N VAL A 140 -13.42 -5.09 17.36
CA VAL A 140 -14.01 -5.21 18.70
C VAL A 140 -15.51 -5.53 18.63
N ARG A 141 -16.27 -4.85 17.76
CA ARG A 141 -17.72 -5.11 17.60
C ARG A 141 -18.07 -6.54 17.15
N ARG A 142 -17.11 -7.30 16.60
CA ARG A 142 -17.31 -8.69 16.16
C ARG A 142 -17.00 -9.73 17.24
N GLU A 143 -16.19 -9.39 18.24
CA GLU A 143 -15.91 -10.30 19.36
C GLU A 143 -17.06 -10.30 20.39
N HIS A 144 -17.95 -9.30 20.32
CA HIS A 144 -19.15 -9.17 21.17
C HIS A 144 -20.46 -9.65 20.51
N ARG A 145 -20.39 -10.34 19.35
CA ARG A 145 -21.56 -10.80 18.61
C ARG A 145 -21.42 -12.28 18.28
#